data_AF-A0A9E5RFI1-F1
#
_entry.id   AF-A0A9E5RFI1-F1
#
_cell.length_a   1.000
_cell.length_b   1.000
_cell.length_c   1.000
_cell.angle_alpha   90.00
_cell.angle_beta   90.00
_cell.angle_gamma   90.00
#
_symmetry.space_group_name_H-M   'P 1'
#
loop_
_entity.id
_entity.type
_entity.pdbx_description
1 polymer ?
#
loop_
_entity_poly.entity_id
_entity_poly.type
_entity_poly.pdbx_seq_one_letter_code
_entity_poly.pdbx_strand_id
1 'polypeptide(L)' 'MRSIEQLTEEILSLPSESRALLADKLVESLEFDTDSAIQAVWVTEAKRRRDEVRNGSIQPISGEDALAQVRRLIEP' A
#
# COMPACT_ATOMS: atom_id res chain seq x y z
N MET A 1 -13.00 12.49 24.96
CA MET A 1 -12.16 12.11 23.80
C MET A 1 -10.76 12.64 24.07
N ARG A 2 -9.71 11.83 23.92
CA ARG A 2 -8.32 12.34 23.96
C ARG A 2 -8.09 13.24 22.74
N SER A 3 -7.22 14.25 22.84
CA SER A 3 -6.83 15.05 21.68
C SER A 3 -5.96 14.21 20.73
N ILE A 4 -5.81 14.66 19.48
CA ILE A 4 -4.93 13.97 18.52
C ILE A 4 -3.50 13.97 19.04
N GLU A 5 -3.03 15.06 19.63
CA GLU A 5 -1.69 15.18 20.20
C GLU A 5 -1.48 14.16 21.32
N GLN A 6 -2.46 14.02 22.23
CA GLN A 6 -2.40 13.04 23.31
C GLN A 6 -2.38 11.59 22.80
N LEU A 7 -3.14 11.30 21.74
CA LEU A 7 -3.14 9.97 21.10
C LEU A 7 -1.82 9.72 20.36
N THR A 8 -1.28 10.73 19.69
CA THR A 8 0.01 10.62 18.99
C THR A 8 1.14 10.34 19.96
N GLU A 9 1.24 11.06 21.08
CA GLU A 9 2.24 10.80 22.11
C GLU A 9 2.14 9.37 22.67
N GLU A 10 0.93 8.91 22.96
CA GLU A 10 0.69 7.55 23.47
C GLU A 10 1.07 6.48 22.44
N ILE A 11 0.66 6.64 21.18
CA ILE A 11 0.99 5.68 20.11
C ILE A 11 2.50 5.64 19.85
N LEU A 12 3.17 6.80 19.83
CA LEU A 12 4.62 6.87 19.62
C LEU A 12 5.41 6.27 20.79
N SER A 13 4.84 6.23 21.99
CA SER A 13 5.45 5.58 23.16
C SER A 13 5.47 4.04 23.10
N LEU A 14 4.67 3.43 22.21
CA LEU A 14 4.58 1.98 22.07
C LEU A 14 5.82 1.39 21.39
N PRO A 15 6.12 0.09 21.59
CA PRO A 15 7.12 -0.63 20.81
C PRO A 15 6.85 -0.57 19.30
N SER A 16 7.91 -0.67 18.48
CA SER A 16 7.81 -0.55 17.02
C SER A 16 6.80 -1.52 16.39
N GLU A 17 6.75 -2.76 16.86
CA GLU A 17 5.81 -3.79 16.36
C GLU A 17 4.35 -3.40 16.62
N SER A 18 4.03 -2.89 17.80
CA SER A 18 2.68 -2.42 18.13
C SER A 18 2.29 -1.20 17.30
N ARG A 19 3.25 -0.30 17.02
CA ARG A 19 3.00 0.85 16.13
C ARG A 19 2.74 0.41 14.70
N ALA A 20 3.48 -0.57 14.18
CA ALA A 20 3.24 -1.14 12.86
C ALA A 20 1.83 -1.75 12.77
N LEU A 21 1.44 -2.56 13.76
CA LEU A 21 0.09 -3.12 13.82
C LEU A 21 -1.01 -2.05 13.85
N LEU A 22 -0.81 -0.97 14.61
CA LEU A 22 -1.77 0.14 14.66
C LEU A 22 -1.81 0.93 13.35
N ALA A 23 -0.67 1.10 12.69
CA ALA A 23 -0.62 1.74 11.37
C ALA A 23 -1.42 0.94 10.35
N ASP A 24 -1.26 -0.38 10.31
CA ASP A 24 -2.05 -1.27 9.44
C ASP A 24 -3.55 -1.11 9.70
N LYS A 25 -3.97 -1.16 10.97
CA LYS A 25 -5.38 -1.00 11.34
C LYS A 25 -5.96 0.37 10.97
N LEU A 26 -5.16 1.43 11.12
CA LEU A 26 -5.58 2.77 10.72
C LEU A 26 -5.73 2.85 9.20
N VAL A 27 -4.80 2.28 8.43
CA VAL A 27 -4.93 2.21 6.97
C VAL A 27 -6.17 1.42 6.56
N GLU A 28 -6.41 0.23 7.13
CA GLU A 28 -7.62 -0.58 6.90
C GLU A 28 -8.90 0.23 7.19
N SER A 29 -8.90 1.05 8.24
CA SER A 29 -10.07 1.88 8.56
C SER A 29 -10.39 2.95 7.51
N LEU A 30 -9.40 3.36 6.72
CA LEU A 30 -9.55 4.33 5.62
C LEU A 30 -10.03 3.66 4.33
N GLU A 31 -9.90 2.34 4.19
CA GLU A 31 -10.28 1.59 2.98
C GLU A 31 -11.80 1.52 2.74
N PHE A 32 -12.62 1.99 3.68
CA PHE A 32 -14.08 2.05 3.51
C PHE A 32 -14.59 3.34 2.84
N ASP A 33 -13.74 4.35 2.70
CA ASP A 33 -14.06 5.65 2.08
C ASP A 33 -13.48 5.79 0.65
N THR A 34 -13.12 4.68 0.00
CA THR A 34 -12.69 4.73 -1.40
C THR A 34 -13.87 5.11 -2.29
N ASP A 35 -13.80 6.33 -2.84
CA ASP A 35 -14.74 6.81 -3.84
C ASP A 35 -14.94 5.73 -4.92
N SER A 36 -16.20 5.37 -5.16
CA SER A 36 -16.59 4.39 -6.18
C SER A 36 -15.97 4.67 -7.56
N ALA A 37 -15.71 5.94 -7.89
CA ALA A 37 -15.02 6.34 -9.10
C ALA A 37 -13.54 5.92 -9.08
N ILE A 38 -12.85 6.09 -7.95
CA ILE A 38 -11.46 5.62 -7.77
C ILE A 38 -11.40 4.10 -7.88
N GLN A 39 -12.33 3.40 -7.24
CA GLN A 39 -12.40 1.93 -7.32
C GLN A 39 -12.62 1.45 -8.75
N ALA A 40 -13.48 2.12 -9.53
CA ALA A 40 -13.71 1.79 -10.93
C ALA A 40 -12.46 1.99 -11.80
N VAL A 41 -11.70 3.07 -11.57
CA VAL A 41 -10.42 3.33 -12.26
C VAL A 41 -9.39 2.25 -11.91
N TRP A 42 -9.26 1.88 -10.65
CA TRP A 42 -8.34 0.82 -10.22
C TRP A 42 -8.68 -0.54 -10.83
N VAL A 43 -9.95 -0.93 -10.82
CA VAL A 43 -10.41 -2.18 -11.43
C VAL A 43 -10.14 -2.19 -12.94
N THR A 44 -10.35 -1.05 -13.61
CA THR A 44 -10.08 -0.91 -15.05
C THR A 44 -8.59 -1.11 -15.34
N GLU A 45 -7.73 -0.44 -14.58
CA GLU A 45 -6.28 -0.55 -14.74
C GLU A 45 -5.76 -1.96 -14.41
N ALA A 46 -6.27 -2.59 -13.36
CA ALA A 46 -5.91 -3.95 -12.98
C ALA A 46 -6.27 -4.96 -14.08
N LYS A 47 -7.46 -4.84 -14.68
CA LYS A 47 -7.88 -5.68 -15.81
C LYS A 47 -6.99 -5.44 -17.03
N ARG A 48 -6.72 -4.18 -17.37
CA ARG A 48 -5.84 -3.81 -18.50
C ARG A 48 -4.46 -4.46 -18.35
N ARG A 49 -3.78 -4.27 -17.21
CA ARG A 49 -2.45 -4.84 -16.97
C ARG A 49 -2.43 -6.35 -17.00
N ARG A 50 -3.43 -7.01 -16.40
CA ARG A 50 -3.57 -8.47 -16.45
C ARG A 50 -3.68 -8.96 -17.90
N ASP A 51 -4.48 -8.30 -18.71
CA ASP A 51 -4.72 -8.71 -20.08
C ASP A 51 -3.49 -8.46 -20.96
N GLU A 52 -2.76 -7.37 -20.76
CA GLU A 52 -1.47 -7.10 -21.42
C GLU A 52 -0.39 -8.15 -21.13
N VAL A 53 -0.35 -8.67 -19.90
CA VAL A 53 0.54 -9.80 -19.56
C VAL A 53 0.06 -11.06 -20.27
N ARG A 54 -1.23 -11.38 -20.20
CA ARG A 54 -1.79 -12.63 -20.73
C ARG A 54 -1.74 -12.72 -22.25
N ASN A 55 -1.92 -11.60 -22.94
CA ASN A 55 -1.89 -11.52 -24.39
C ASN A 55 -0.47 -11.27 -24.94
N GLY A 56 0.53 -11.11 -24.06
CA GLY A 56 1.93 -10.90 -24.45
C GLY A 56 2.24 -9.50 -25.00
N SER A 57 1.33 -8.53 -24.85
CA SER A 57 1.58 -7.13 -25.24
C SER A 57 2.71 -6.50 -24.42
N ILE A 58 2.94 -7.01 -23.21
CA ILE A 58 4.08 -6.62 -22.38
C ILE A 58 4.91 -7.84 -21.99
N GLN A 59 6.20 -7.62 -21.77
CA GLN A 59 7.12 -8.62 -21.22
C GLN A 59 7.27 -8.39 -19.70
N PRO A 60 6.77 -9.31 -18.86
CA PRO A 60 6.98 -9.21 -17.42
C PRO A 60 8.46 -9.47 -17.07
N ILE A 61 8.90 -8.91 -15.96
CA ILE A 61 10.18 -9.25 -15.32
C ILE A 61 9.96 -10.20 -14.14
N SER A 62 11.01 -10.87 -13.68
CA SER A 62 10.95 -11.66 -12.45
C SER A 62 10.58 -10.77 -11.25
N GLY A 63 9.74 -11.29 -10.35
CA GLY A 63 9.37 -10.57 -9.13
C GLY A 63 10.59 -10.29 -8.23
N GLU A 64 11.56 -11.20 -8.20
CA GLU A 64 12.81 -11.03 -7.45
C GLU A 64 13.64 -9.87 -8.01
N ASP A 65 13.76 -9.78 -9.33
CA ASP A 65 14.50 -8.72 -10.02
C ASP A 65 13.83 -7.36 -9.81
N ALA A 66 12.50 -7.32 -9.91
CA ALA A 66 11.71 -6.11 -9.68
C ALA A 66 11.93 -5.57 -8.26
N LEU A 67 11.80 -6.44 -7.25
CA LEU A 67 12.00 -6.04 -5.85
C LEU A 67 13.46 -5.68 -5.55
N ALA A 68 14.43 -6.35 -6.19
CA ALA A 68 15.84 -6.00 -6.06
C ALA A 68 16.13 -4.60 -6.63
N GLN A 69 15.50 -4.24 -7.76
CA GLN A 69 15.60 -2.90 -8.31
C GLN A 69 15.04 -1.84 -7.37
N VAL A 70 13.86 -2.09 -6.77
CA VAL A 70 13.26 -1.15 -5.80
C VAL A 70 14.17 -0.94 -4.59
N ARG A 71 14.71 -2.03 -3.99
CA ARG A 71 15.63 -1.93 -2.85
C ARG A 71 16.85 -1.06 -3.17
N ARG A 72 17.48 -1.25 -4.32
CA ARG A 72 18.61 -0.42 -4.76
C ARG A 72 18.28 1.08 -4.91
N LEU A 73 17.01 1.43 -5.12
CA LEU A 73 16.58 2.83 -5.26
C LEU A 73 16.27 3.51 -3.92
N ILE A 74 16.02 2.73 -2.87
CA ILE A 74 15.60 3.24 -1.55
C ILE A 74 16.65 2.99 -0.45
N GLU A 75 17.65 2.15 -0.71
CA GLU A 75 18.82 2.01 0.14
C GLU A 75 19.77 3.22 -0.11
N PRO A 76 20.20 3.92 0.96
CA PRO A 76 21.10 5.08 0.86
C PRO A 76 22.52 4.74 0.42
#